data_AF-A0A246KTT6-F1
#
_entry.id   AF-A0A246KTT6-F1
#
_cell.length_a   1.000
_cell.length_b   1.000
_cell.length_c   1.000
_cell.angle_alpha   90.00
_cell.angle_beta   90.00
_cell.angle_gamma   90.00
#
_symmetry.space_group_name_H-M   'P 1'
#
loop_
_entity.id
_entity.type
_entity.pdbx_description
1 polymer ?
#
loop_
_entity_poly.entity_id
_entity_poly.type
_entity_poly.pdbx_seq_one_letter_code
_entity_poly.pdbx_strand_id
1 'polypeptide(L)'
;MELPPDFTWRKTSKYAPAPDTICLGLVCVARIQQRVDNLQWQAWLDYHKDYRQYIIRPCQNQWTGRDGMVLWVIRHQDRLRHEVAAIVAEMEAGKIKNAE
;
A
#
# COMPACT_ATOMS: atom_id res chain seq x y z
N MET A 1 9.80 -5.27 -13.47
CA MET A 1 8.41 -5.73 -13.25
C MET A 1 7.53 -4.51 -13.17
N GLU A 2 6.44 -4.51 -13.92
CA GLU A 2 5.54 -3.37 -13.99
C GLU A 2 4.33 -3.63 -13.11
N LEU A 3 3.85 -2.55 -12.50
CA LEU A 3 2.67 -2.58 -11.65
C LEU A 3 1.43 -2.83 -12.55
N PRO A 4 0.45 -3.67 -12.14
CA PRO A 4 -0.75 -3.87 -12.96
C PRO A 4 -1.49 -2.54 -13.17
N PRO A 5 -2.20 -2.35 -14.29
CA PRO A 5 -2.70 -1.04 -14.74
C PRO A 5 -3.67 -0.38 -13.76
N ASP A 6 -4.37 -1.17 -12.95
CA ASP A 6 -5.34 -0.67 -11.97
C ASP A 6 -4.66 -0.04 -10.74
N PHE A 7 -3.41 -0.43 -10.49
CA PHE A 7 -2.65 0.01 -9.33
C PHE A 7 -1.74 1.17 -9.72
N THR A 8 -1.65 2.16 -8.85
CA THR A 8 -0.84 3.36 -9.07
C THR A 8 0.08 3.61 -7.91
N TRP A 9 1.29 4.05 -8.23
CA TRP A 9 2.23 4.57 -7.25
C TRP A 9 1.83 5.99 -6.86
N ARG A 10 1.73 6.25 -5.55
CA ARG A 10 1.48 7.56 -4.96
C ARG A 10 2.59 7.93 -3.99
N LYS A 11 2.76 9.24 -3.82
CA LYS A 11 3.61 9.83 -2.77
C LYS A 11 2.72 10.19 -1.58
N THR A 12 3.09 9.77 -0.38
CA THR A 12 2.41 10.22 0.85
C THR A 12 2.64 11.70 1.16
N SER A 13 3.76 12.26 0.72
CA SER A 13 4.13 13.65 0.96
C SER A 13 4.78 14.28 -0.27
N LYS A 14 4.61 15.59 -0.45
CA LYS A 14 5.30 16.38 -1.47
C LYS A 14 6.82 16.26 -1.38
N TYR A 15 7.34 16.07 -0.17
CA TYR A 15 8.76 15.95 0.11
C TYR A 15 9.30 14.52 -0.04
N ALA A 16 8.44 13.53 -0.33
CA ALA A 16 8.89 12.17 -0.55
C ALA A 16 9.76 12.11 -1.82
N PRO A 17 11.01 11.62 -1.71
CA PRO A 17 11.95 11.62 -2.82
C PRO A 17 11.46 10.73 -3.97
N ALA A 18 10.72 9.66 -3.65
CA ALA A 18 10.11 8.77 -4.61
C ALA A 18 8.71 8.34 -4.13
N PRO A 19 7.85 7.80 -5.03
CA PRO A 19 6.59 7.20 -4.63
C PRO A 19 6.82 6.06 -3.64
N ASP A 20 6.04 6.06 -2.57
CA ASP A 20 6.22 5.19 -1.41
C ASP A 20 4.97 4.34 -1.13
N THR A 21 3.87 4.56 -1.84
CA THR A 21 2.60 3.87 -1.59
C THR A 21 2.01 3.35 -2.89
N ILE A 22 1.49 2.14 -2.89
CA ILE A 22 0.70 1.56 -3.98
C ILE A 22 -0.77 1.63 -3.60
N CYS A 23 -1.58 2.21 -4.49
CA CYS A 23 -3.01 2.35 -4.28
C CYS A 23 -3.79 1.84 -5.48
N LEU A 24 -4.95 1.26 -5.21
CA LEU A 24 -5.97 0.85 -6.17
C LEU A 24 -7.13 1.83 -6.05
N GLY A 25 -7.25 2.75 -7.02
CA GLY A 25 -8.17 3.88 -6.92
C GLY A 25 -7.83 4.80 -5.74
N LEU A 26 -8.75 4.93 -4.78
CA LEU A 26 -8.58 5.73 -3.56
C LEU A 26 -8.02 4.92 -2.38
N VAL A 27 -7.98 3.59 -2.49
CA VAL A 27 -7.59 2.71 -1.39
C VAL A 27 -6.14 2.30 -1.53
N CYS A 28 -5.32 2.57 -0.52
CA CYS A 28 -3.90 2.24 -0.54
C CYS A 28 -3.65 0.87 0.11
N VAL A 29 -3.02 -0.03 -0.66
CA VAL A 29 -2.88 -1.46 -0.30
C VAL A 29 -1.51 -1.82 0.25
N ALA A 30 -0.49 -1.05 -0.11
CA ALA A 30 0.87 -1.26 0.37
C ALA A 30 1.63 0.06 0.49
N ARG A 31 2.49 0.17 1.49
CA ARG A 31 3.33 1.35 1.75
C ARG A 31 4.75 0.93 2.11
N ILE A 32 5.75 1.69 1.69
CA ILE A 32 7.12 1.56 2.18
C ILE A 32 7.46 2.79 3.01
N GLN A 33 8.10 2.58 4.15
CA GLN A 33 8.61 3.67 4.97
C GLN A 33 9.92 3.29 5.63
N GLN A 34 10.76 4.29 5.87
CA GLN A 34 11.96 4.14 6.68
C GLN A 34 11.61 4.50 8.12
N ARG A 35 11.98 3.64 9.05
CA ARG A 35 11.85 4.00 10.46
C ARG A 35 12.89 5.05 10.83
N VAL A 36 12.51 5.94 11.75
CA VAL A 36 13.39 7.02 12.24
C VAL A 36 14.39 6.50 13.28
N ASP A 37 14.03 5.46 14.04
CA ASP A 37 14.83 4.95 15.16
C ASP A 37 16.09 4.18 14.71
N ASN A 38 15.95 3.29 13.74
CA ASN A 38 17.03 2.41 13.30
C ASN A 38 17.35 2.53 11.79
N LEU A 39 16.75 3.51 11.11
CA LEU A 39 16.90 3.76 9.68
C LEU A 39 16.55 2.54 8.79
N GLN A 40 15.86 1.55 9.34
CA GLN A 40 15.50 0.35 8.62
C GLN A 40 14.28 0.62 7.73
N TRP A 41 14.37 0.18 6.48
CA TRP A 41 13.24 0.21 5.56
C TRP A 41 12.25 -0.91 5.89
N GLN A 42 10.97 -0.60 5.81
CA GLN A 42 9.90 -1.57 6.04
C GLN A 42 8.79 -1.39 5.00
N ALA A 43 8.39 -2.50 4.39
CA ALA A 43 7.20 -2.59 3.56
C ALA A 43 6.01 -3.03 4.43
N TRP A 44 4.96 -2.23 4.41
CA TRP A 44 3.68 -2.43 5.05
C TRP A 44 2.72 -2.93 3.99
N LEU A 45 2.28 -4.17 4.13
CA LEU A 45 1.35 -4.82 3.23
C LEU A 45 -0.02 -4.92 3.89
N ASP A 46 -1.07 -5.09 3.07
CA ASP A 46 -2.46 -5.06 3.51
C ASP A 46 -2.82 -3.76 4.24
N TYR A 47 -2.24 -2.64 3.79
CA TYR A 47 -2.38 -1.31 4.40
C TYR A 47 -3.83 -0.78 4.41
N HIS A 48 -4.69 -1.32 3.55
CA HIS A 48 -6.12 -1.00 3.48
C HIS A 48 -6.93 -1.67 4.60
N LYS A 49 -6.34 -2.58 5.37
CA LYS A 49 -7.01 -3.26 6.48
C LYS A 49 -6.84 -2.48 7.79
N ASP A 50 -7.40 -3.02 8.87
CA ASP A 50 -7.12 -2.54 10.22
C ASP A 50 -5.64 -2.73 10.58
N TYR A 51 -5.10 -1.85 11.43
CA TYR A 51 -3.68 -1.87 11.83
C TYR A 51 -3.22 -3.18 12.45
N ARG A 52 -4.13 -3.97 13.02
CA ARG A 52 -3.83 -5.30 13.58
C ARG A 52 -3.53 -6.35 12.50
N GLN A 53 -3.94 -6.10 11.26
CA GLN A 53 -3.80 -7.02 10.13
C GLN A 53 -2.64 -6.65 9.21
N TYR A 54 -1.94 -5.55 9.48
CA TYR A 54 -0.81 -5.14 8.67
C TYR A 54 0.32 -6.16 8.74
N ILE A 55 0.81 -6.53 7.57
CA ILE A 55 2.00 -7.37 7.47
C ILE A 55 3.18 -6.44 7.24
N ILE A 56 4.02 -6.32 8.27
CA ILE A 56 5.26 -5.55 8.20
C ILE A 56 6.40 -6.48 7.77
N ARG A 57 7.11 -6.11 6.72
CA ARG A 57 8.28 -6.81 6.20
C ARG A 57 9.48 -5.88 6.21
N PRO A 58 10.55 -6.21 6.96
CA PRO A 58 11.78 -5.44 6.89
C PRO A 58 12.42 -5.62 5.51
N CYS A 59 12.97 -4.54 4.97
CA CYS A 59 13.73 -4.54 3.73
C CYS A 59 15.07 -3.82 3.93
N GLN A 60 16.05 -4.20 3.13
CA GLN A 60 17.42 -3.67 3.27
C GLN A 60 17.52 -2.23 2.74
N ASN A 61 16.75 -1.90 1.72
CA ASN A 61 16.72 -0.58 1.10
C ASN A 61 15.35 -0.29 0.47
N GLN A 62 15.14 0.97 0.09
CA GLN A 62 13.89 1.43 -0.52
C GLN A 62 13.55 0.68 -1.82
N TRP A 63 14.52 0.46 -2.70
CA TRP A 63 14.30 -0.10 -4.04
C TRP A 63 13.90 -1.57 -4.00
N THR A 64 14.64 -2.39 -3.24
CA THR A 64 14.31 -3.79 -2.99
C THR A 64 12.94 -3.94 -2.32
N GLY A 65 12.60 -3.02 -1.41
CA GLY A 65 11.25 -2.99 -0.83
C GLY A 65 10.17 -2.69 -1.87
N ARG A 66 10.40 -1.73 -2.76
CA ARG A 66 9.46 -1.40 -3.86
C ARG A 66 9.29 -2.57 -4.82
N ASP A 67 10.37 -3.23 -5.23
CA ASP A 67 10.30 -4.41 -6.09
C ASP A 67 9.52 -5.55 -5.43
N GLY A 68 9.77 -5.78 -4.13
CA GLY A 68 9.02 -6.73 -3.32
C GLY A 68 7.53 -6.40 -3.21
N MET A 69 7.18 -5.12 -3.08
CA MET A 69 5.78 -4.67 -3.07
C MET A 69 5.11 -4.92 -4.44
N VAL A 70 5.78 -4.59 -5.54
CA VAL A 70 5.25 -4.86 -6.89
C VAL A 70 5.01 -6.35 -7.08
N LEU A 71 5.98 -7.20 -6.73
CA LEU A 71 5.84 -8.65 -6.74
C LEU A 71 4.65 -9.13 -5.91
N TRP A 72 4.49 -8.59 -4.71
CA TRP A 72 3.39 -8.94 -3.82
C TRP A 72 2.03 -8.54 -4.41
N VAL A 73 1.91 -7.34 -5.00
CA VAL A 73 0.69 -6.88 -5.67
C VAL A 73 0.37 -7.77 -6.87
N ILE A 74 1.35 -8.09 -7.71
CA ILE A 74 1.15 -9.00 -8.85
C ILE A 74 0.63 -10.36 -8.38
N ARG A 75 1.19 -10.88 -7.27
CA ARG A 75 0.79 -12.18 -6.70
C ARG A 75 -0.60 -12.18 -6.08
N HIS A 76 -1.06 -11.05 -5.54
CA HIS A 76 -2.33 -10.96 -4.81
C HIS A 76 -3.36 -10.06 -5.49
N GLN A 77 -3.17 -9.72 -6.77
CA GLN A 77 -3.97 -8.72 -7.48
C GLN A 77 -5.47 -8.99 -7.41
N ASP A 78 -5.90 -10.24 -7.58
CA ASP A 78 -7.33 -10.60 -7.59
C ASP A 78 -7.94 -10.47 -6.19
N ARG A 79 -7.21 -10.88 -5.16
CA ARG A 79 -7.59 -10.70 -3.76
C ARG A 79 -7.74 -9.21 -3.44
N LEU A 80 -6.76 -8.39 -3.83
CA LEU A 80 -6.75 -6.96 -3.56
C LEU A 80 -7.88 -6.23 -4.28
N ARG A 81 -8.19 -6.60 -5.53
CA ARG A 81 -9.34 -6.06 -6.26
C ARG A 81 -10.65 -6.35 -5.54
N HIS A 82 -10.84 -7.58 -5.06
CA HIS A 82 -12.06 -7.95 -4.34
C HIS A 82 -12.19 -7.22 -3.00
N GLU A 83 -11.11 -7.17 -2.22
CA GLU A 83 -11.09 -6.48 -0.92
C GLU A 83 -11.30 -4.96 -1.07
N VAL A 84 -10.65 -4.32 -2.05
CA VAL A 84 -10.84 -2.89 -2.32
C VAL A 84 -12.25 -2.61 -2.85
N ALA A 85 -12.81 -3.45 -3.71
CA ALA A 85 -14.19 -3.29 -4.19
C ALA A 85 -15.19 -3.35 -3.03
N ALA A 86 -14.99 -4.23 -2.04
CA ALA A 86 -15.80 -4.28 -0.83
C ALA A 86 -15.69 -2.98 -0.02
N ILE A 87 -14.47 -2.47 0.20
CA ILE A 87 -14.24 -1.21 0.91
C ILE A 87 -14.89 -0.04 0.19
N VAL A 88 -14.73 0.05 -1.13
CA VAL A 88 -15.33 1.12 -1.95
C VAL A 88 -16.86 1.05 -1.88
N ALA A 89 -17.46 -0.14 -1.95
CA ALA A 89 -18.90 -0.31 -1.79
C ALA A 89 -19.38 0.12 -0.39
N GLU A 90 -18.61 -0.14 0.66
CA GLU A 90 -18.92 0.32 2.02
C GLU A 90 -18.75 1.84 2.19
N MET A 91 -17.77 2.45 1.51
CA MET A 91 -17.59 3.91 1.42
C MET A 91 -18.76 4.57 0.69
N GLU A 92 -19.17 4.04 -0.46
CA GLU A 92 -20.33 4.52 -1.22
C GLU A 92 -21.64 4.35 -0.46
N ALA A 93 -21.78 3.26 0.31
CA ALA A 93 -22.91 3.05 1.22
C ALA A 93 -22.89 3.98 2.45
N GLY A 94 -21.89 4.86 2.59
CA GLY A 94 -21.78 5.85 3.65
C GLY A 94 -21.42 5.29 5.03
N LYS A 95 -20.95 4.04 5.10
CA LYS A 95 -20.60 3.37 6.37
C LYS A 95 -19.17 3.68 6.83
N ILE A 96 -18.30 4.04 5.89
CA ILE A 96 -16.91 4.43 6.16
C ILE A 96 -16.80 5.94 5.94
N LYS A 97 -16.76 6.71 7.03
CA LYS A 97 -16.41 8.13 6.95
C LYS A 97 -14.88 8.23 6.77
N ASN A 98 -14.44 8.97 5.76
CA ASN A 98 -13.03 9.37 5.66
C ASN A 98 -12.62 10.01 6.98
N ALA A 99 -11.54 9.54 7.59
CA ALA A 99 -10.86 10.30 8.62
C ALA A 99 -10.19 11.50 7.92
N GLU A 100 -10.86 12.65 7.97
CA GLU A 100 -10.25 13.96 7.68
C GLU A 100 -9.10 14.26 8.63
#